data_AF-A0A7C2LN45-F1
#
_entry.id   AF-A0A7C2LN45-F1
#
_cell.length_a   1.000
_cell.length_b   1.000
_cell.length_c   1.000
_cell.angle_alpha   90.00
_cell.angle_beta   90.00
_cell.angle_gamma   90.00
#
_symmetry.space_group_name_H-M   'P 1'
#
loop_
_entity.id
_entity.type
_entity.pdbx_description
1 polymer ?
#
loop_
_entity_poly.entity_id
_entity_poly.type
_entity_poly.pdbx_seq_one_letter_code
_entity_poly.pdbx_strand_id
1 'polypeptide(L)'
;MDNLLQNILYPPLDVLIEKVPYNSRFVLINAAAKRAKNMIEKRNILHFNYKLDKFYDRALEEIYHNKLKIKLNKIEKQDILKILSEEYL
;
A
#
# COMPACT_ATOMS: atom_id res chain seq x y z
N MET A 1 22.65 -2.19 28.21
CA MET A 1 23.03 -1.68 26.88
C MET A 1 21.75 -1.60 26.07
N ASP A 2 21.12 -0.43 26.16
CA ASP A 2 19.81 -0.15 25.62
C ASP A 2 19.75 -0.41 24.10
N ASN A 3 18.93 -1.39 23.69
CA ASN A 3 18.58 -1.62 22.29
C ASN A 3 17.56 -0.57 21.79
N LEU A 4 17.86 0.70 22.05
CA LEU A 4 17.09 1.90 21.66
C LEU A 4 17.07 2.14 20.13
N LEU A 5 17.69 1.25 19.34
CA LEU A 5 17.76 1.31 17.87
C LEU A 5 16.64 0.53 17.16
N GLN A 6 15.69 -0.06 17.89
CA GLN A 6 14.51 -0.73 17.31
C GLN A 6 13.58 0.21 16.51
N ASN A 7 13.85 1.52 16.46
CA ASN A 7 12.89 2.53 16.02
C ASN A 7 13.41 3.56 15.01
N ILE A 8 14.44 3.24 14.22
CA ILE A 8 14.49 3.87 12.89
C ILE A 8 13.34 3.22 12.12
N LEU A 9 12.16 3.86 12.11
CA LEU A 9 11.00 3.43 11.33
C LEU A 9 11.45 3.27 9.88
N TYR A 10 11.78 2.04 9.49
CA TYR A 10 12.09 1.69 8.13
C TYR A 10 10.87 0.95 7.55
N PRO A 11 10.43 1.30 6.34
CA PRO A 11 10.82 2.50 5.59
C PRO A 11 10.34 3.80 6.28
N PRO A 12 11.04 4.93 6.10
CA PRO A 12 10.61 6.21 6.68
C PRO A 12 9.22 6.61 6.20
N LEU A 13 8.35 7.01 7.13
CA LEU A 13 6.94 7.31 6.83
C LEU A 13 6.79 8.45 5.83
N ASP A 14 7.58 9.52 5.95
CA ASP A 14 7.48 10.68 5.05
C ASP A 14 7.78 10.29 3.60
N VAL A 15 8.81 9.46 3.38
CA VAL A 15 9.15 8.93 2.06
C VAL A 15 8.04 8.02 1.52
N LEU A 16 7.42 7.20 2.37
CA LEU A 16 6.28 6.36 1.96
C LEU A 16 5.07 7.20 1.54
N ILE A 17 4.80 8.29 2.27
CA ILE A 17 3.69 9.19 1.99
C ILE A 17 3.87 9.87 0.62
N GLU A 18 5.08 10.31 0.27
CA GLU A 18 5.37 10.91 -1.04
C GLU A 18 5.18 9.93 -2.22
N LYS A 19 5.19 8.61 -1.95
CA LYS A 19 4.97 7.57 -2.98
C LYS A 19 3.49 7.33 -3.27
N VAL A 20 2.57 7.86 -2.47
CA VAL A 20 1.14 7.58 -2.60
C VAL A 20 0.34 8.79 -3.11
N PRO A 21 -0.74 8.57 -3.86
CA PRO A 21 -1.59 9.66 -4.32
C PRO A 21 -2.05 10.58 -3.19
N TYR A 22 -2.00 11.88 -3.47
CA TYR A 22 -2.38 12.96 -2.55
C TYR A 22 -1.62 12.96 -1.22
N ASN A 23 -0.46 12.30 -1.13
CA ASN A 23 0.30 12.20 0.11
C ASN A 23 -0.56 11.71 1.30
N SER A 24 -1.50 10.81 1.02
CA SER A 24 -2.52 10.40 1.99
C SER A 24 -2.10 9.18 2.77
N ARG A 25 -1.95 9.34 4.10
CA ARG A 25 -1.71 8.22 5.04
C ARG A 25 -2.77 7.14 4.94
N PHE A 26 -4.04 7.52 4.76
CA PHE A 26 -5.13 6.57 4.60
C PHE A 26 -4.97 5.72 3.34
N VAL A 27 -4.55 6.33 2.22
CA VAL A 27 -4.28 5.61 0.98
C VAL A 27 -3.11 4.64 1.15
N LEU A 28 -2.03 5.09 1.81
CA LEU A 28 -0.88 4.24 2.13
C LEU A 28 -1.28 3.02 2.96
N ILE A 29 -2.01 3.22 4.06
CA ILE A 29 -2.41 2.15 4.98
C ILE A 29 -3.30 1.13 4.26
N ASN A 30 -4.31 1.59 3.53
CA ASN A 30 -5.22 0.71 2.81
C ASN A 30 -4.52 -0.05 1.68
N ALA A 31 -3.62 0.61 0.94
CA ALA A 31 -2.86 -0.03 -0.12
C ALA A 31 -1.91 -1.10 0.44
N ALA A 32 -1.20 -0.82 1.53
CA ALA A 32 -0.32 -1.78 2.20
C ALA A 32 -1.11 -2.98 2.74
N ALA A 33 -2.27 -2.76 3.37
CA ALA A 33 -3.13 -3.83 3.85
C ALA A 33 -3.65 -4.72 2.70
N LYS A 34 -4.18 -4.10 1.63
CA LYS A 34 -4.63 -4.82 0.42
C LYS A 34 -3.49 -5.61 -0.22
N ARG A 35 -2.28 -5.04 -0.20
CA ARG A 35 -1.10 -5.70 -0.75
C ARG A 35 -0.67 -6.90 0.09
N ALA A 36 -0.61 -6.75 1.42
CA ALA A 36 -0.28 -7.82 2.35
C ALA A 36 -1.24 -9.00 2.21
N LYS A 37 -2.55 -8.73 2.10
CA LYS A 37 -3.58 -9.75 1.84
C LYS A 37 -3.30 -10.53 0.55
N ASN A 38 -3.02 -9.83 -0.57
CA ASN A 38 -2.65 -10.49 -1.82
C ASN A 38 -1.38 -11.35 -1.66
N MET A 39 -0.39 -10.88 -0.89
CA MET A 39 0.86 -11.61 -0.65
C MET A 39 0.61 -12.94 0.06
N ILE A 40 -0.30 -12.94 1.05
CA ILE A 40 -0.72 -14.14 1.78
C ILE A 40 -1.50 -15.09 0.87
N GLU A 41 -2.52 -14.59 0.17
CA GLU A 41 -3.46 -15.42 -0.59
C GLU A 41 -2.84 -15.97 -1.88
N LYS A 42 -2.09 -15.14 -2.61
CA LYS A 42 -1.58 -15.47 -3.94
C LYS A 42 -0.10 -15.86 -3.94
N ARG A 43 0.56 -15.79 -2.78
CA ARG A 43 2.02 -15.99 -2.62
C ARG A 43 2.85 -15.16 -3.62
N ASN A 44 2.31 -14.03 -4.06
CA ASN A 44 2.95 -13.19 -5.05
C ASN A 44 3.90 -12.22 -4.35
N ILE A 45 5.19 -12.33 -4.63
CA ILE A 45 6.23 -11.49 -4.01
C ILE A 45 6.83 -10.60 -5.10
N LEU A 46 6.89 -9.28 -4.89
CA LEU A 46 7.43 -8.32 -5.87
C LEU A 46 8.83 -7.81 -5.49
N HIS A 47 9.31 -8.18 -4.30
CA HIS A 47 10.63 -7.82 -3.80
C HIS A 47 11.27 -9.03 -3.11
N PHE A 48 12.54 -9.31 -3.39
CA PHE A 48 13.19 -10.54 -2.97
C PHE A 48 14.06 -10.39 -1.71
N ASN A 49 14.39 -9.16 -1.31
CA ASN A 49 15.31 -8.86 -0.21
C ASN A 49 14.65 -8.01 0.88
N TYR A 50 13.54 -8.49 1.44
CA TYR A 50 12.88 -7.81 2.55
C TYR A 50 13.77 -7.74 3.79
N LYS A 51 13.76 -6.59 4.44
CA LYS A 51 14.35 -6.43 5.77
C LYS A 51 13.37 -6.83 6.88
N LEU A 52 12.08 -6.80 6.58
CA LEU A 52 11.00 -7.00 7.55
C LEU A 52 10.22 -8.29 7.26
N ASP A 53 9.75 -8.93 8.32
CA ASP A 53 9.14 -10.26 8.21
C ASP A 53 7.64 -10.25 8.00
N LYS A 54 6.92 -9.27 8.55
CA LYS A 54 5.46 -9.22 8.44
C LYS A 54 5.05 -8.79 7.03
N PHE A 55 4.00 -9.42 6.49
CA PHE A 55 3.50 -9.10 5.15
C PHE A 55 3.13 -7.63 4.94
N TYR A 56 2.63 -6.96 5.99
CA TYR A 56 2.34 -5.53 5.95
C TYR A 56 3.61 -4.70 5.77
N ASP A 57 4.64 -5.00 6.57
CA ASP A 57 5.93 -4.34 6.52
C ASP A 57 6.61 -4.56 5.16
N ARG A 58 6.53 -5.78 4.64
CA ARG A 58 6.99 -6.13 3.28
C ARG A 58 6.25 -5.34 2.20
N ALA A 59 4.95 -5.12 2.35
CA ALA A 59 4.19 -4.27 1.43
C ALA A 59 4.67 -2.81 1.46
N LEU A 60 5.02 -2.27 2.64
CA LEU A 60 5.63 -0.95 2.75
C LEU A 60 7.00 -0.91 2.06
N GLU A 61 7.82 -1.94 2.20
CA GLU A 61 9.10 -2.04 1.48
C GLU A 61 8.91 -2.08 -0.06
N GLU A 62 7.91 -2.81 -0.56
CA GLU A 62 7.61 -2.82 -1.99
C GLU A 62 7.21 -1.43 -2.51
N ILE A 63 6.47 -0.64 -1.71
CA ILE A 63 6.12 0.75 -2.05
C ILE A 63 7.38 1.63 -2.03
N TYR A 64 8.19 1.52 -0.98
CA TYR A 64 9.43 2.29 -0.83
C TYR A 64 10.40 2.07 -1.99
N HIS A 65 10.59 0.81 -2.41
CA HIS A 65 11.46 0.41 -3.52
C HIS A 65 10.82 0.55 -4.92
N ASN A 66 9.65 1.21 -5.02
CA ASN A 66 8.88 1.40 -6.25
C ASN A 66 8.51 0.10 -6.99
N LYS A 67 8.46 -1.04 -6.28
CA LYS A 67 7.99 -2.33 -6.83
C LYS A 67 6.47 -2.39 -6.90
N LEU A 68 5.80 -1.62 -6.05
CA LEU A 68 4.36 -1.38 -6.10
C LEU A 68 4.08 0.11 -6.38
N LYS A 69 3.27 0.41 -7.40
CA LYS A 69 2.78 1.76 -7.68
C LYS A 69 1.29 1.84 -7.40
N ILE A 70 0.89 2.77 -6.54
CA ILE A 70 -0.51 2.99 -6.19
C ILE A 70 -1.10 4.01 -7.15
N LYS A 71 -2.16 3.63 -7.85
CA LYS A 71 -2.93 4.51 -8.72
C LYS A 71 -4.34 4.63 -8.17
N LEU A 72 -4.89 5.83 -8.23
CA LEU A 72 -6.32 6.02 -8.07
C LEU A 72 -6.96 5.79 -9.43
N ASN A 73 -7.92 4.88 -9.48
CA ASN A 73 -8.85 4.88 -10.59
C ASN A 73 -9.65 6.16 -10.45
N LYS A 74 -9.49 7.09 -11.40
CA LYS A 74 -10.51 8.10 -11.62
C LYS A 74 -11.71 7.32 -12.12
N ILE A 75 -12.60 6.96 -11.22
CA ILE A 75 -13.91 6.45 -11.63
C ILE A 75 -14.50 7.61 -12.42
N GLU A 76 -14.68 7.42 -13.72
CA GLU A 76 -15.23 8.48 -14.54
C GLU A 76 -16.67 8.71 -14.09
N LYS A 77 -17.15 9.95 -14.17
CA LYS A 77 -18.51 10.31 -13.73
C LYS A 77 -19.57 9.37 -14.33
N GLN A 78 -19.29 8.83 -15.52
CA GLN A 78 -20.13 7.88 -16.24
C GLN A 78 -20.23 6.52 -15.55
N ASP A 79 -19.14 6.01 -14.97
CA ASP A 79 -19.11 4.74 -14.24
C ASP A 79 -19.91 4.83 -12.92
N ILE A 80 -19.83 5.98 -12.22
CA ILE A 80 -20.62 6.22 -11.00
C ILE A 80 -22.10 6.24 -11.32
N LEU A 81 -22.50 6.96 -12.38
CA LEU A 81 -23.89 7.04 -12.80
C LEU A 81 -24.45 5.67 -13.20
N LYS A 82 -23.64 4.83 -13.85
CA LYS A 82 -24.01 3.47 -14.21
C LYS A 82 -24.25 2.60 -12.97
N ILE A 83 -23.32 2.60 -12.01
CA ILE A 83 -23.46 1.84 -10.76
C ILE A 83 -24.72 2.27 -9.99
N LEU A 84 -24.95 3.58 -9.85
CA LEU A 84 -26.13 4.11 -9.17
C LEU A 84 -27.43 3.80 -9.91
N SER A 85 -27.42 3.71 -11.23
CA SER A 85 -28.62 3.33 -11.99
C SER A 85 -28.95 1.84 -11.89
N GLU A 86 -27.95 0.99 -11.66
CA GLU A 86 -28.12 -0.47 -11.55
C GLU A 86 -28.52 -0.91 -10.13
N GLU A 87 -28.22 -0.13 -9.08
CA GLU A 87 -28.62 -0.43 -7.69
C GLU A 87 -30.07 -0.06 -7.35
N TYR A 88 -30.74 0.75 -8.18
CA TYR A 88 -32.10 1.25 -7.95
C TYR A 88 -33.16 0.70 -8.94
N LEU A 89 -32.83 -0.37 -9.68
CA LEU A 89 -33.76 -1.14 -10.52
C LEU A 89 -33.94 -2.56 -9.95
#